data_AF-A0A101VW02-F1
#
_entry.id   AF-A0A101VW02-F1
#
_cell.length_a   1.000
_cell.length_b   1.000
_cell.length_c   1.000
_cell.angle_alpha   90.00
_cell.angle_beta   90.00
_cell.angle_gamma   90.00
#
_symmetry.space_group_name_H-M   'P 1'
#
loop_
_entity.id
_entity.type
_entity.pdbx_description
1 polymer ?
#
loop_
_entity_poly.entity_id
_entity_poly.type
_entity_poly.pdbx_seq_one_letter_code
_entity_poly.pdbx_strand_id
1 'polypeptide(L)'
;MGRPIKMNAVFFFHEADASSDEKILYLESKYGIEGYAFYFKMLEALTRSNNFELHYNAITLNALAKRFGIEADRFNDIIEDCINPEVAILKRNNGTIYSEGLKKRMEPLMEKRLKGRMQYETGSNFGGRKKKNIEKNKISASETTHKRREDNRIEDKRREDKRKEKSVREERRGSKNGSDISRIIIESRSDSPS
;
A
#
# COMPACT_ATOMS: atom_id res chain seq x y z
N MET A 1 -11.51 17.89 -22.12
CA MET A 1 -10.54 18.36 -21.11
C MET A 1 -9.65 17.21 -20.68
N GLY A 2 -8.35 17.45 -20.52
CA GLY A 2 -7.41 16.45 -19.98
C GLY A 2 -7.69 16.15 -18.51
N ARG A 3 -7.32 14.95 -18.05
CA ARG A 3 -7.45 14.57 -16.63
C ARG A 3 -6.47 15.40 -15.79
N PRO A 4 -6.90 16.00 -14.67
CA PRO A 4 -6.00 16.74 -13.79
C PRO A 4 -4.87 15.84 -13.24
N ILE A 5 -3.67 16.42 -13.11
CA ILE A 5 -2.50 15.75 -12.56
C ILE A 5 -2.72 15.51 -11.06
N LYS A 6 -2.55 14.27 -10.61
CA LYS A 6 -2.67 13.90 -9.20
C LYS A 6 -1.30 13.93 -8.52
N MET A 7 -1.14 14.82 -7.55
CA MET A 7 0.06 14.97 -6.71
C MET A 7 -0.13 14.44 -5.28
N ASN A 8 -1.18 13.67 -5.06
CA ASN A 8 -1.55 13.08 -3.77
C ASN A 8 -1.90 11.59 -3.91
N ALA A 9 -2.16 10.91 -2.82
CA ALA A 9 -2.57 9.51 -2.81
C ALA A 9 -3.96 9.36 -2.19
N VAL A 10 -4.64 8.27 -2.57
CA VAL A 10 -5.95 7.89 -2.01
C VAL A 10 -5.78 6.77 -0.98
N PHE A 11 -4.61 6.15 -0.95
CA PHE A 11 -4.29 4.99 -0.14
C PHE A 11 -2.84 5.10 0.34
N PHE A 12 -2.63 4.76 1.60
CA PHE A 12 -1.32 4.47 2.17
C PHE A 12 -1.44 3.16 2.97
N PHE A 13 -0.33 2.46 3.15
CA PHE A 13 -0.30 1.23 3.93
C PHE A 13 -0.32 1.57 5.42
N HIS A 14 -1.22 0.94 6.16
CA HIS A 14 -1.21 0.95 7.61
C HIS A 14 -0.19 -0.08 8.10
N GLU A 15 0.75 0.35 8.92
CA GLU A 15 1.71 -0.54 9.57
C GLU A 15 0.98 -1.31 10.67
N ALA A 16 1.15 -2.64 10.70
CA ALA A 16 0.46 -3.51 11.66
C ALA A 16 1.07 -3.43 13.07
N ASP A 17 2.32 -2.99 13.15
CA ASP A 17 3.16 -2.85 14.34
C ASP A 17 3.33 -1.39 14.77
N ALA A 18 2.59 -0.45 14.17
CA ALA A 18 2.70 0.97 14.48
C ALA A 18 2.41 1.29 15.97
N SER A 19 1.59 0.51 16.66
CA SER A 19 1.37 0.66 18.11
C SER A 19 2.61 0.35 18.95
N SER A 20 3.60 -0.35 18.39
CA SER A 20 4.85 -0.70 19.07
C SER A 20 6.00 0.26 18.74
N ASP A 21 5.79 1.24 17.85
CA ASP A 21 6.79 2.26 17.54
C ASP A 21 6.98 3.19 18.76
N GLU A 22 8.22 3.38 19.19
CA GLU A 22 8.58 4.17 20.38
C GLU A 22 8.04 5.60 20.33
N LYS A 23 7.97 6.21 19.15
CA LYS A 23 7.48 7.59 18.97
C LYS A 23 5.96 7.66 19.11
N ILE A 24 5.27 6.63 18.64
CA ILE A 24 3.81 6.53 18.75
C ILE A 24 3.44 6.21 20.20
N LEU A 25 4.19 5.31 20.85
CA LEU A 25 4.07 5.03 22.28
C LEU A 25 4.35 6.27 23.14
N TYR A 26 5.34 7.09 22.78
CA TYR A 26 5.59 8.36 23.45
C TYR A 26 4.36 9.28 23.39
N LEU A 27 3.79 9.49 22.20
CA LEU A 27 2.57 10.29 22.04
C LEU A 27 1.39 9.71 22.83
N GLU A 28 1.21 8.39 22.79
CA GLU A 28 0.16 7.71 23.53
C GLU A 28 0.35 7.83 25.05
N SER A 29 1.59 7.78 25.54
CA SER A 29 1.88 7.96 26.96
C SER A 29 1.53 9.35 27.49
N LYS A 30 1.69 10.38 26.65
CA LYS A 30 1.49 11.78 27.04
C LYS A 30 0.05 12.27 26.82
N TYR A 31 -0.57 11.84 25.72
CA TYR A 31 -1.88 12.33 25.28
C TYR A 31 -2.99 11.27 25.31
N GLY A 32 -2.66 10.03 25.68
CA GLY A 32 -3.57 8.89 25.65
C GLY A 32 -3.89 8.45 24.22
N ILE A 33 -5.08 7.89 24.04
CA ILE A 33 -5.57 7.40 22.74
C ILE A 33 -5.58 8.50 21.65
N GLU A 34 -5.67 9.77 22.05
CA GLU A 34 -5.63 10.90 21.13
C GLU A 34 -4.27 11.04 20.44
N GLY A 35 -3.16 10.77 21.13
CA GLY A 35 -1.82 10.80 20.53
C GLY A 35 -1.66 9.74 19.44
N TYR A 36 -2.12 8.52 19.73
CA TYR A 36 -2.17 7.43 18.76
C TYR A 36 -3.06 7.77 17.56
N ALA A 37 -4.30 8.21 17.81
CA ALA A 37 -5.24 8.57 16.76
C ALA A 37 -4.75 9.77 15.91
N PHE A 38 -4.08 10.73 16.54
CA PHE A 38 -3.50 11.90 15.87
C PHE A 38 -2.50 11.49 14.80
N TYR A 39 -1.59 10.55 15.11
CA TYR A 39 -0.60 10.07 14.15
C TYR A 39 -1.25 9.58 12.85
N PHE A 40 -2.24 8.68 12.94
CA PHE A 40 -2.92 8.14 11.75
C PHE A 40 -3.76 9.19 11.03
N LYS A 41 -4.51 10.00 11.76
CA LYS A 41 -5.30 11.10 11.16
C LYS A 41 -4.41 12.12 10.44
N MET A 42 -3.20 12.35 10.95
CA MET A 42 -2.22 13.22 10.32
C MET A 42 -1.65 12.59 9.04
N LEU A 43 -1.30 11.30 9.06
CA LEU A 43 -0.90 10.59 7.86
C LEU A 43 -1.99 10.58 6.78
N GLU A 44 -3.26 10.41 7.16
CA GLU A 44 -4.40 10.53 6.24
C GLU A 44 -4.50 11.94 5.64
N ALA A 45 -4.33 12.97 6.47
CA ALA A 45 -4.36 14.37 6.05
C ALA A 45 -3.29 14.67 5.00
N LEU A 46 -2.05 14.28 5.31
CA LEU A 46 -0.89 14.45 4.43
C LEU A 46 -1.04 13.62 3.15
N THR A 47 -1.50 12.37 3.26
CA THR A 47 -1.68 11.49 2.09
C THR A 47 -2.62 12.12 1.05
N ARG A 48 -3.67 12.81 1.52
CA ARG A 48 -4.65 13.48 0.65
C ARG A 48 -4.21 14.86 0.17
N SER A 49 -3.23 15.49 0.81
CA SER A 49 -2.72 16.80 0.41
C SER A 49 -1.74 16.68 -0.76
N ASN A 50 -1.60 17.77 -1.52
CA ASN A 50 -0.65 17.81 -2.62
C ASN A 50 0.78 17.72 -2.08
N ASN A 51 1.63 16.92 -2.74
CA ASN A 51 3.02 16.68 -2.36
C ASN A 51 3.22 16.11 -0.94
N PHE A 52 2.14 15.63 -0.31
CA PHE A 52 2.16 15.13 1.06
C PHE A 52 2.60 16.18 2.08
N GLU A 53 2.22 17.43 1.83
CA GLU A 53 2.54 18.60 2.64
C GLU A 53 1.27 19.35 3.03
N LEU A 54 1.26 19.96 4.21
CA LEU A 54 0.21 20.86 4.66
C LEU A 54 0.83 22.19 5.08
N HIS A 55 0.08 23.29 4.92
CA HIS A 55 0.54 24.59 5.40
C HIS A 55 0.52 24.64 6.93
N TYR A 56 1.60 25.15 7.51
CA TYR A 56 1.72 25.39 8.94
C TYR A 56 1.23 26.81 9.27
N ASN A 57 -0.08 26.97 9.35
CA ASN A 57 -0.71 28.23 9.73
C ASN A 57 -1.96 27.97 10.60
N ALA A 58 -2.35 28.98 11.38
CA ALA A 58 -3.45 28.85 12.34
C ALA A 58 -4.76 28.34 11.72
N ILE A 59 -5.07 28.77 10.50
CA ILE A 59 -6.29 28.33 9.79
C ILE A 59 -6.25 26.82 9.53
N THR A 60 -5.13 26.31 9.02
CA THR A 60 -4.96 24.89 8.69
C THR A 60 -4.96 24.05 9.96
N LEU A 61 -4.24 24.49 11.00
CA LEU A 61 -4.18 23.77 12.29
C LEU A 61 -5.56 23.71 12.95
N ASN A 62 -6.29 24.82 13.04
CA ASN A 62 -7.63 24.84 13.61
C ASN A 62 -8.63 23.98 12.82
N ALA A 63 -8.54 23.99 11.49
CA ALA A 63 -9.36 23.13 10.64
C ALA A 63 -9.06 21.65 10.87
N LEU A 64 -7.78 21.28 11.05
CA LEU A 64 -7.38 19.91 11.37
C LEU A 64 -7.83 19.51 12.76
N ALA A 65 -7.65 20.37 13.78
CA ALA A 65 -8.11 20.13 15.15
C ALA A 65 -9.60 19.78 15.18
N LYS A 66 -10.43 20.62 14.53
CA LYS A 66 -11.87 20.36 14.38
C LYS A 66 -12.17 19.06 13.65
N ARG A 67 -11.45 18.75 12.57
CA ARG A 67 -11.63 17.49 11.82
C ARG A 67 -11.22 16.26 12.62
N PHE A 68 -10.23 16.42 13.50
CA PHE A 68 -9.70 15.35 14.32
C PHE A 68 -10.56 15.14 15.58
N GLY A 69 -11.37 16.13 15.94
CA GLY A 69 -12.20 16.10 17.15
C GLY A 69 -11.37 16.36 18.40
N ILE A 70 -10.29 17.14 18.27
CA ILE A 70 -9.37 17.49 19.36
C ILE A 70 -9.50 18.99 19.61
N GLU A 71 -9.46 19.41 20.87
CA GLU A 71 -9.42 20.82 21.26
C GLU A 71 -8.20 21.52 20.63
N ALA A 72 -8.33 22.79 20.24
CA ALA A 72 -7.28 23.51 19.53
C ALA A 72 -5.96 23.57 20.30
N ASP A 73 -6.01 23.88 21.61
CA ASP A 73 -4.82 23.97 22.45
C ASP A 73 -4.12 22.61 22.58
N ARG A 74 -4.90 21.57 22.85
CA ARG A 74 -4.40 20.19 22.93
C ARG A 74 -3.84 19.69 21.60
N PHE A 75 -4.46 20.06 20.48
CA PHE A 75 -3.93 19.76 19.14
C PHE A 75 -2.60 20.46 18.89
N ASN A 76 -2.47 21.72 19.32
CA ASN A 76 -1.21 22.48 19.21
C ASN A 76 -0.11 21.85 20.07
N ASP A 77 -0.42 21.35 21.26
CA ASP A 77 0.55 20.63 22.08
C ASP A 77 1.04 19.35 21.37
N ILE A 78 0.11 18.54 20.86
CA ILE A 78 0.45 17.28 20.16
C ILE A 78 1.29 17.56 18.90
N ILE A 79 0.93 18.58 18.12
CA ILE A 79 1.64 18.85 16.86
C ILE A 79 3.05 19.38 17.10
N GLU A 80 3.26 20.23 18.11
CA GLU A 80 4.58 20.73 18.48
C GLU A 80 5.48 19.58 18.98
N ASP A 81 4.94 18.67 19.78
CA ASP A 81 5.64 17.44 20.17
C ASP A 81 6.01 16.56 18.96
N CYS A 82 5.10 16.42 17.99
CA CYS A 82 5.38 15.65 16.77
C CYS A 82 6.49 16.27 15.91
N ILE A 83 6.65 17.60 15.97
CA ILE A 83 7.67 18.38 15.25
C ILE A 83 9.00 18.38 16.00
N ASN A 84 8.98 18.20 17.32
CA ASN A 84 10.16 18.18 18.16
C ASN A 84 11.24 17.23 17.59
N PRO A 85 12.51 17.65 17.47
CA PRO A 85 13.60 16.82 16.94
C PRO A 85 13.76 15.45 17.60
N GLU A 86 13.39 15.28 18.87
CA GLU A 86 13.49 14.00 19.58
C GLU A 86 12.49 12.96 19.05
N VAL A 87 11.26 13.40 18.77
CA VAL A 87 10.17 12.56 18.26
C VAL A 87 10.25 12.48 16.73
N ALA A 88 10.40 13.63 16.07
CA ALA A 88 10.60 13.79 14.62
C ALA A 88 9.65 12.95 13.75
N ILE A 89 8.38 12.84 14.14
CA ILE A 89 7.32 12.22 13.34
C ILE A 89 6.97 13.13 12.16
N LEU A 90 6.88 14.43 12.45
CA LEU A 90 6.66 15.50 11.49
C LEU A 90 7.91 16.37 11.39
N LYS A 91 8.14 16.92 10.21
CA LYS A 91 9.12 17.97 9.98
C LYS A 91 8.43 19.21 9.49
N ARG A 92 8.96 20.35 9.92
CA ARG A 92 8.52 21.67 9.48
C ARG A 92 9.60 22.29 8.61
N ASN A 93 9.21 22.75 7.42
CA ASN A 93 10.10 23.47 6.51
C ASN A 93 9.32 24.55 5.76
N ASN A 94 9.85 25.78 5.70
CA ASN A 94 9.31 26.89 4.91
C ASN A 94 7.80 27.12 5.09
N GLY A 95 7.29 27.04 6.32
CA GLY A 95 5.85 27.23 6.61
C GLY A 95 4.96 26.07 6.17
N THR A 96 5.53 24.89 5.92
CA THR A 96 4.80 23.64 5.66
C THR A 96 5.23 22.55 6.63
N ILE A 97 4.35 21.58 6.85
CA ILE A 97 4.61 20.35 7.60
C ILE A 97 4.45 19.13 6.72
N TYR A 98 5.29 18.13 6.96
CA TYR A 98 5.25 16.84 6.27
C TYR A 98 5.84 15.74 7.14
N SER A 99 5.62 14.49 6.76
CA SER A 99 6.31 13.33 7.34
C SER A 99 7.30 12.76 6.33
N GLU A 100 8.56 12.60 6.73
CA GLU A 100 9.59 11.99 5.88
C GLU A 100 9.30 10.51 5.60
N GLY A 101 8.86 9.77 6.62
CA GLY A 101 8.48 8.37 6.47
C GLY A 101 7.36 8.21 5.44
N LEU A 102 6.35 9.08 5.48
CA LEU A 102 5.26 9.06 4.50
C LEU A 102 5.77 9.37 3.08
N LYS A 103 6.58 10.43 2.90
CA LYS A 103 7.13 10.79 1.59
C LYS A 103 7.93 9.65 0.98
N LYS A 104 8.79 9.00 1.78
CA LYS A 104 9.57 7.83 1.37
C LYS A 104 8.68 6.67 0.92
N ARG A 105 7.60 6.36 1.66
CA ARG A 105 6.63 5.32 1.27
C ARG A 105 5.85 5.68 0.00
N MET A 106 5.64 6.96 -0.27
CA MET A 106 4.89 7.45 -1.45
C MET A 106 5.76 7.71 -2.68
N GLU A 107 7.08 7.78 -2.53
CA GLU A 107 8.03 8.04 -3.61
C GLU A 107 7.86 7.09 -4.81
N PRO A 108 7.74 5.75 -4.65
CA PRO A 108 7.54 4.84 -5.79
C PRO A 108 6.26 5.14 -6.59
N LEU A 109 5.20 5.57 -5.90
CA LEU A 109 3.94 5.96 -6.54
C LEU A 109 4.14 7.24 -7.37
N MET A 110 4.85 8.22 -6.83
CA MET A 110 5.12 9.49 -7.50
C MET A 110 6.05 9.31 -8.70
N GLU A 111 7.10 8.51 -8.57
CA GLU A 111 7.97 8.15 -9.69
C GLU A 111 7.21 7.47 -10.83
N LYS A 112 6.36 6.48 -10.51
CA LYS A 112 5.57 5.78 -11.53
C LYS A 112 4.67 6.73 -12.30
N ARG A 113 4.07 7.71 -11.61
CA ARG A 113 3.24 8.74 -12.24
C ARG A 113 4.08 9.70 -13.08
N LEU A 114 5.26 10.09 -12.61
CA LEU A 114 6.17 10.95 -13.37
C LEU A 114 6.63 10.24 -14.64
N LYS A 115 7.12 9.01 -14.55
CA LYS A 115 7.52 8.17 -15.69
C LYS A 115 6.38 8.03 -16.70
N GLY A 116 5.15 7.76 -16.23
CA GLY A 116 3.97 7.67 -17.10
C GLY A 116 3.62 8.99 -17.81
N ARG A 117 3.84 10.14 -17.17
CA ARG A 117 3.67 11.47 -17.82
C ARG A 117 4.74 11.72 -18.88
N MET A 118 6.01 11.52 -18.53
CA MET A 118 7.12 11.70 -19.46
C MET A 118 6.97 10.82 -20.71
N GLN A 119 6.50 9.58 -20.56
CA GLN A 119 6.24 8.68 -21.68
C GLN A 119 5.11 9.17 -22.60
N TYR A 120 4.05 9.73 -22.02
CA TYR A 120 2.94 10.31 -22.78
C TYR A 120 3.38 11.57 -23.54
N GLU A 121 4.17 12.43 -22.90
CA GLU A 121 4.67 13.68 -23.48
C GLU A 121 5.72 13.44 -24.58
N THR A 122 6.63 12.47 -24.38
CA THR A 122 7.69 12.16 -25.35
C THR A 122 7.25 11.25 -26.49
N GLY A 123 5.98 10.82 -26.54
CA GLY A 123 5.46 9.94 -27.58
C GLY A 123 6.11 8.56 -27.64
N SER A 124 6.89 8.20 -26.62
CA SER A 124 7.66 6.95 -26.58
C SER A 124 6.71 5.79 -26.25
N ASN A 125 6.17 5.17 -27.29
CA ASN A 125 5.37 3.94 -27.23
C ASN A 125 6.21 2.72 -26.77
N PHE A 126 6.79 2.75 -25.58
CA PHE A 126 7.43 1.58 -24.96
C PHE A 126 6.42 0.76 -24.15
N GLY A 127 5.35 0.37 -24.83
CA GLY A 127 4.23 -0.38 -24.26
C GLY A 127 3.24 -0.75 -25.35
N GLY A 128 3.74 -1.33 -26.43
CA GLY A 128 2.95 -1.73 -27.59
C GLY A 128 1.84 -2.70 -27.24
N ARG A 129 0.65 -2.21 -26.92
CA ARG A 129 -0.56 -2.76 -27.53
C ARG A 129 -0.57 -2.24 -28.96
N LYS A 130 -0.08 -3.05 -29.91
CA LYS A 130 -0.30 -2.84 -31.33
C LYS A 130 -1.78 -2.50 -31.52
N LYS A 131 -2.09 -1.27 -31.92
CA LYS A 131 -3.40 -0.96 -32.52
C LYS A 131 -3.50 -1.84 -33.76
N LYS A 132 -4.19 -2.98 -33.66
CA LYS A 132 -4.72 -3.62 -34.87
C LYS A 132 -5.67 -2.59 -35.48
N ASN A 133 -5.33 -2.11 -36.68
CA ASN A 133 -6.27 -1.39 -37.52
C ASN A 133 -7.46 -2.33 -37.73
N ILE A 134 -8.56 -2.06 -37.02
CA ILE A 134 -9.86 -2.62 -37.35
C ILE A 134 -10.52 -1.52 -38.16
N GLU A 135 -10.66 -1.77 -39.46
CA GLU A 135 -11.43 -0.93 -40.36
C GLU A 135 -12.78 -0.59 -39.76
N LYS A 136 -13.15 0.67 -39.96
CA LYS A 136 -14.35 1.32 -39.44
C LYS A 136 -15.58 0.46 -39.72
N ASN A 137 -16.19 -0.09 -38.68
CA ASN A 137 -17.62 -0.28 -38.66
C ASN A 137 -18.19 0.21 -37.33
N LYS A 138 -19.25 1.03 -37.42
CA LYS A 138 -19.92 1.69 -36.30
C LYS A 138 -20.41 0.64 -35.30
N ILE A 139 -19.89 0.65 -34.07
CA ILE A 139 -20.43 -0.17 -32.98
C ILE A 139 -20.63 0.71 -31.73
N SER A 140 -21.84 0.63 -31.21
CA SER A 140 -22.44 1.36 -30.10
C SER A 140 -21.70 1.16 -28.76
N ALA A 141 -21.78 2.17 -27.89
CA ALA A 141 -20.99 2.36 -26.66
C ALA A 141 -21.34 1.42 -25.47
N SER A 142 -21.92 0.24 -25.70
CA SER A 142 -22.33 -0.68 -24.62
C SER A 142 -21.47 -1.95 -24.44
N GLU A 143 -20.50 -2.22 -25.30
CA GLU A 143 -19.80 -3.52 -25.32
C GLU A 143 -18.41 -3.57 -24.64
N THR A 144 -17.97 -2.50 -23.98
CA THR A 144 -16.64 -2.47 -23.31
C THR A 144 -16.62 -3.12 -21.92
N THR A 145 -17.77 -3.40 -21.32
CA THR A 145 -17.89 -4.01 -19.98
C THR A 145 -17.82 -5.54 -19.99
N HIS A 146 -18.23 -6.22 -21.07
CA HIS A 146 -18.25 -7.69 -21.12
C HIS A 146 -16.89 -8.32 -21.41
N LYS A 147 -16.07 -7.73 -22.30
CA LYS A 147 -14.72 -8.26 -22.60
C LYS A 147 -13.77 -8.23 -21.40
N ARG A 148 -13.88 -7.20 -20.54
CA ARG A 148 -13.02 -7.05 -19.36
C ARG A 148 -13.34 -8.07 -18.26
N ARG A 149 -14.58 -8.59 -18.22
CA ARG A 149 -14.98 -9.65 -17.30
C ARG A 149 -14.48 -11.02 -17.78
N GLU A 150 -14.49 -11.28 -19.08
CA GLU A 150 -13.99 -12.53 -19.65
C GLU A 150 -12.46 -12.67 -19.46
N ASP A 151 -11.70 -11.60 -19.71
CA ASP A 151 -10.24 -11.61 -19.52
C ASP A 151 -9.85 -11.86 -18.06
N ASN A 152 -10.54 -11.23 -17.09
CA ASN A 152 -10.33 -11.48 -15.66
C ASN A 152 -10.72 -12.92 -15.29
N ARG A 153 -11.82 -13.45 -15.84
CA ARG A 153 -12.28 -14.82 -15.57
C ARG A 153 -11.32 -15.89 -16.10
N ILE A 154 -10.65 -15.63 -17.22
CA ILE A 154 -9.62 -16.51 -17.79
C ILE A 154 -8.33 -16.46 -16.95
N GLU A 155 -7.95 -15.28 -16.45
CA GLU A 155 -6.76 -15.12 -15.61
C GLU A 155 -6.94 -15.75 -14.22
N ASP A 156 -8.13 -15.63 -13.62
CA ASP A 156 -8.46 -16.27 -12.34
C ASP A 156 -8.48 -17.81 -12.45
N LYS A 157 -9.06 -18.38 -13.52
CA LYS A 157 -9.01 -19.83 -13.79
C LYS A 157 -7.57 -20.34 -13.92
N ARG A 158 -6.70 -19.62 -14.65
CA ARG A 158 -5.28 -19.99 -14.78
C ARG A 158 -4.50 -19.94 -13.47
N ARG A 159 -4.87 -19.03 -12.54
CA ARG A 159 -4.24 -18.94 -11.20
C ARG A 159 -4.72 -20.08 -10.30
N GLU A 160 -5.98 -20.47 -10.41
CA GLU A 160 -6.55 -21.59 -9.65
C GLU A 160 -5.97 -22.93 -10.12
N ASP A 161 -5.86 -23.14 -11.44
CA ASP A 161 -5.24 -24.35 -12.01
C ASP A 161 -3.77 -24.49 -11.58
N LYS A 162 -2.99 -23.40 -11.59
CA LYS A 162 -1.61 -23.39 -11.08
C LYS A 162 -1.51 -23.68 -9.58
N ARG A 163 -2.50 -23.27 -8.78
CA ARG A 163 -2.53 -23.58 -7.34
C ARG A 163 -2.85 -25.05 -7.08
N LYS A 164 -3.81 -25.63 -7.82
CA LYS A 164 -4.15 -27.06 -7.76
C LYS A 164 -3.01 -27.94 -8.24
N GLU A 165 -2.31 -27.54 -9.29
CA GLU A 165 -1.14 -28.29 -9.79
C GLU A 165 0.03 -28.24 -8.78
N LYS A 166 0.19 -27.14 -8.04
CA LYS A 166 1.20 -27.01 -6.99
C LYS A 166 0.86 -27.86 -5.75
N SER A 167 -0.39 -27.88 -5.30
CA SER A 167 -0.83 -28.71 -4.17
C SER A 167 -0.73 -30.22 -4.49
N VAL A 168 -1.12 -30.63 -5.71
CA VAL A 168 -0.96 -32.04 -6.16
C VAL A 168 0.52 -32.44 -6.25
N ARG A 169 1.41 -31.52 -6.62
CA ARG A 169 2.86 -31.77 -6.65
C ARG A 169 3.48 -31.87 -5.25
N GLU A 170 2.95 -31.12 -4.27
CA GLU A 170 3.36 -31.21 -2.87
C GLU A 170 2.84 -32.49 -2.20
N GLU A 171 1.59 -32.90 -2.45
CA GLU A 171 1.06 -34.20 -1.97
C GLU A 171 1.84 -35.40 -2.55
N ARG A 172 2.17 -35.38 -3.85
CA ARG A 172 2.99 -36.44 -4.47
C ARG A 172 4.42 -36.49 -3.92
N ARG A 173 4.97 -35.38 -3.43
CA ARG A 173 6.27 -35.33 -2.75
C ARG A 173 6.17 -35.85 -1.32
N GLY A 174 5.11 -35.53 -0.59
CA GLY A 174 4.85 -36.05 0.75
C GLY A 174 4.63 -37.57 0.76
N SER A 175 3.92 -38.11 -0.23
CA SER A 175 3.62 -39.55 -0.31
C SER A 175 4.84 -40.41 -0.66
N LYS A 176 5.83 -39.89 -1.41
CA LYS A 176 7.10 -40.61 -1.67
C LYS A 176 7.98 -40.70 -0.44
N ASN A 177 8.04 -39.64 0.37
CA ASN A 177 8.81 -39.65 1.61
C ASN A 177 8.17 -40.56 2.68
N GLY A 178 6.84 -40.69 2.70
CA GLY A 178 6.13 -41.60 3.60
C GLY A 178 6.34 -43.09 3.30
N SER A 179 6.43 -43.47 2.01
CA SER A 179 6.71 -44.86 1.62
C SER A 179 8.14 -45.29 1.96
N ASP A 180 9.11 -44.39 1.86
CA ASP A 180 10.52 -44.69 2.18
C ASP A 180 10.73 -44.85 3.70
N ILE A 181 10.05 -44.05 4.54
CA ILE A 181 10.11 -44.20 6.01
C ILE A 181 9.45 -45.52 6.45
N SER A 182 8.36 -45.93 5.82
CA SER A 182 7.69 -47.21 6.14
C SER A 182 8.52 -48.45 5.76
N ARG A 183 9.35 -48.38 4.71
CA ARG A 183 10.29 -49.47 4.35
C ARG A 183 11.45 -49.58 5.35
N ILE A 184 12.03 -48.45 5.77
CA ILE A 184 13.15 -48.42 6.74
C ILE A 184 12.75 -48.98 8.11
N ILE A 185 11.50 -48.76 8.55
CA ILE A 185 10.99 -49.28 9.84
C ILE A 185 10.70 -50.78 9.79
N ILE A 186 10.40 -51.35 8.62
CA ILE A 186 10.13 -52.78 8.47
C ILE A 186 11.44 -53.58 8.41
N GLU A 187 12.48 -53.08 7.73
CA GLU A 187 13.79 -53.75 7.64
C GLU A 187 14.57 -53.75 8.97
N SER A 188 14.31 -52.79 9.86
CA SER A 188 14.95 -52.73 11.19
C SER A 188 14.30 -53.65 12.25
N ARG A 189 13.17 -54.30 11.94
CA ARG A 189 12.47 -55.23 12.85
C ARG A 189 12.67 -56.71 12.53
N SER A 190 13.28 -57.06 11.39
CA SER A 190 13.56 -58.44 11.02
C SER A 190 14.90 -58.99 11.57
N ASP A 191 15.79 -58.13 12.04
CA ASP A 191 17.08 -58.53 12.60
C ASP A 191 17.06 -58.46 14.14
N SER A 192 16.33 -59.41 14.75
CA SER A 192 16.58 -59.80 16.14
C SER A 192 16.63 -61.33 16.20
N PRO A 193 17.84 -61.94 16.29
CA PRO A 193 17.94 -63.36 16.48
C PRO A 193 17.56 -63.73 17.91
N SER A 194 16.83 -64.83 18.03
CA SER A 194 16.51 -65.53 19.27
C SER A 194 17.75 -66.08 19.98
#